data_AF-A0A1M4ZHF0-F1
#
_entry.id   AF-A0A1M4ZHF0-F1
#
_cell.length_a   1.000
_cell.length_b   1.000
_cell.length_c   1.000
_cell.angle_alpha   90.00
_cell.angle_beta   90.00
_cell.angle_gamma   90.00
#
_symmetry.space_group_name_H-M   'P 1'
#
loop_
_entity.id
_entity.type
_entity.pdbx_description
1 polymer ?
#
loop_
_entity_poly.entity_id
_entity_poly.type
_entity_poly.pdbx_seq_one_letter_code
_entity_poly.pdbx_strand_id
1 'polypeptide(L)' 'MALSEAEKETVIQFDESTNLARVYTASWTVARTLKKAGFKPIRRDDGAWWFEIPIEAMSIQGDKETTKIG' A
#
# COMPACT_ATOMS: atom_id res chain seq x y z
N MET A 1 15.12 -3.27 -18.42
CA MET A 1 14.97 -1.93 -17.80
C MET A 1 14.55 -2.17 -16.36
N ALA A 2 15.41 -1.82 -15.40
CA ALA A 2 15.09 -1.94 -13.98
C ALA A 2 14.46 -0.62 -13.53
N LEU A 3 13.28 -0.69 -12.89
CA LEU A 3 12.65 0.46 -12.26
C LEU A 3 13.64 1.08 -11.27
N SER A 4 13.81 2.40 -11.35
CA SER A 4 14.63 3.19 -10.43
C SER A 4 14.10 3.05 -8.99
N GLU A 5 14.95 3.30 -8.00
CA GLU A 5 14.58 3.15 -6.58
C GLU A 5 13.39 4.05 -6.19
N ALA A 6 13.29 5.23 -6.80
CA ALA A 6 12.15 6.14 -6.65
C ALA A 6 10.83 5.58 -7.24
N GLU A 7 10.88 4.77 -8.31
CA GLU A 7 9.69 4.12 -8.88
C GLU A 7 9.17 2.95 -8.01
N LYS A 8 9.94 2.54 -6.99
CA LYS A 8 9.54 1.49 -6.03
C LYS A 8 8.92 2.06 -4.76
N GLU A 9 8.94 3.37 -4.56
CA GLU A 9 8.38 3.98 -3.37
C GLU A 9 6.86 3.76 -3.32
N THR A 10 6.44 3.11 -2.24
CA THR A 10 5.03 2.93 -1.91
C THR A 10 4.77 3.76 -0.67
N VAL A 11 3.96 4.80 -0.82
CA VAL A 11 3.59 5.68 0.29
C VAL A 11 2.30 5.16 0.88
N ILE A 12 2.30 4.93 2.18
CA ILE A 12 1.13 4.50 2.93
C ILE A 12 0.82 5.59 3.94
N GLN A 13 -0.34 6.24 3.76
CA GLN A 13 -0.85 7.21 4.70
C GLN A 13 -1.97 6.56 5.52
N PHE A 14 -1.73 6.40 6.82
CA PHE A 14 -2.73 5.89 7.75
C PHE A 14 -3.57 7.05 8.27
N ASP A 15 -4.89 6.90 8.20
CA ASP A 15 -5.84 7.82 8.83
C ASP A 15 -6.43 7.10 10.05
N GLU A 16 -5.89 7.43 11.23
CA GLU A 16 -6.30 6.84 12.51
C GLU A 16 -7.74 7.24 12.91
N SER A 17 -8.27 8.32 12.35
CA SER A 17 -9.64 8.77 12.64
C SER A 17 -10.70 7.98 11.86
N THR A 18 -10.34 7.45 10.69
CA THR A 18 -11.27 6.75 9.79
C THR A 18 -10.99 5.26 9.63
N ASN A 19 -9.89 4.77 10.23
CA ASN A 19 -9.44 3.38 10.13
C ASN A 19 -9.15 2.94 8.68
N LEU A 20 -8.79 3.90 7.82
CA LEU A 20 -8.47 3.70 6.42
C LEU A 20 -7.01 4.08 6.16
N ALA A 21 -6.35 3.32 5.29
CA ALA A 21 -5.03 3.64 4.78
C ALA A 21 -5.12 3.96 3.29
N ARG A 22 -4.51 5.08 2.89
CA ARG A 22 -4.32 5.45 1.49
C ARG A 22 -2.95 5.00 1.04
N VAL A 23 -2.92 4.10 0.07
CA VAL A 23 -1.69 3.56 -0.51
C VAL A 23 -1.49 4.15 -1.89
N TYR A 24 -0.42 4.91 -2.06
CA TYR A 24 0.07 5.35 -3.35
C TYR A 24 1.22 4.45 -3.79
N THR A 25 1.15 3.92 -5.01
CA THR A 25 2.24 3.14 -5.59
C THR A 25 2.36 3.39 -7.08
N ALA A 26 3.59 3.66 -7.54
CA ALA A 26 3.94 3.68 -8.96
C ALA A 26 4.35 2.27 -9.48
N SER A 27 4.50 1.30 -8.58
CA SER A 27 4.92 -0.05 -8.94
C SER A 27 3.75 -0.88 -9.44
N TRP A 28 3.83 -1.29 -10.72
CA TRP A 28 2.84 -2.20 -11.31
C TRP A 28 2.71 -3.52 -10.54
N THR A 29 3.81 -4.03 -9.98
CA THR A 29 3.83 -5.26 -9.19
C THR A 29 3.00 -5.10 -7.92
N VAL A 30 3.17 -4.00 -7.18
CA VAL A 30 2.42 -3.70 -5.95
C VAL A 30 0.95 -3.47 -6.28
N ALA A 31 0.65 -2.66 -7.30
CA ALA A 31 -0.72 -2.43 -7.75
C ALA A 31 -1.42 -3.72 -8.18
N ARG A 32 -0.71 -4.65 -8.82
CA ARG A 32 -1.24 -5.97 -9.19
C ARG A 32 -1.52 -6.83 -7.95
N THR A 33 -0.64 -6.82 -6.96
CA THR A 33 -0.87 -7.54 -5.69
C THR A 33 -2.09 -7.00 -4.95
N LEU A 34 -2.23 -5.67 -4.85
CA LEU A 34 -3.40 -5.04 -4.22
C LEU A 34 -4.70 -5.39 -4.95
N LYS A 35 -4.70 -5.37 -6.29
CA LYS A 35 -5.85 -5.83 -7.08
C LYS A 35 -6.18 -7.31 -6.87
N LYS A 36 -5.15 -8.18 -6.78
CA LYS A 36 -5.34 -9.62 -6.51
C LYS A 36 -5.90 -9.87 -5.11
N ALA A 37 -5.54 -9.03 -4.14
CA ALA A 37 -6.11 -9.07 -2.79
C ALA A 37 -7.55 -8.54 -2.71
N GLY A 38 -8.13 -8.08 -3.84
CA GLY A 38 -9.51 -7.60 -3.93
C GLY A 38 -9.67 -6.09 -3.77
N PHE A 39 -8.57 -5.34 -3.58
CA PHE A 39 -8.62 -3.89 -3.44
C PHE A 39 -8.74 -3.21 -4.81
N LYS A 40 -9.64 -2.23 -4.89
CA LYS A 40 -9.87 -1.45 -6.11
C LYS A 40 -9.09 -0.13 -6.02
N PRO A 41 -8.40 0.29 -7.09
CA PRO A 41 -7.75 1.59 -7.10
C PRO A 41 -8.83 2.68 -7.11
N ILE A 42 -8.72 3.63 -6.18
CA ILE A 42 -9.61 4.80 -6.08
C ILE A 42 -9.22 5.90 -7.07
N ARG A 43 -7.94 5.94 -7.48
CA ARG A 43 -7.41 6.92 -8.44
C ARG A 43 -6.20 6.36 -9.20
N ARG A 44 -5.99 6.85 -10.42
CA ARG A 44 -4.80 6.56 -11.24
C ARG A 44 -4.24 7.88 -11.78
N ASP A 45 -2.96 8.11 -11.60
CA ASP A 45 -2.24 9.27 -12.14
C ASP A 45 -0.98 8.75 -12.83
N ASP A 46 -0.79 9.07 -14.11
CA ASP A 46 0.45 8.89 -14.90
C ASP A 46 1.37 7.71 -14.49
N GLY A 47 0.83 6.48 -14.52
CA GLY A 47 1.59 5.26 -14.19
C GLY A 47 1.59 4.83 -12.72
N ALA A 48 0.92 5.59 -11.85
CA ALA A 48 0.70 5.28 -10.45
C ALA A 48 -0.77 5.02 -10.09
N TRP A 49 -0.96 4.33 -8.97
CA TRP A 49 -2.25 3.90 -8.45
C TRP A 49 -2.39 4.34 -7.00
N TRP A 50 -3.56 4.88 -6.69
CA TRP A 50 -4.02 5.12 -5.33
C TRP A 50 -5.04 4.04 -4.94
N PHE A 51 -4.87 3.48 -3.76
CA PHE A 51 -5.79 2.53 -3.16
C PHE A 51 -6.23 3.06 -1.80
N GLU A 52 -7.46 2.73 -1.42
CA GLU A 52 -7.94 2.91 -0.06
C GLU A 52 -8.19 1.52 0.49
N ILE A 53 -7.46 1.18 1.55
CA ILE A 53 -7.54 -0.13 2.19
C ILE A 53 -7.85 0.07 3.67
N PRO A 54 -8.82 -0.67 4.25
CA PRO A 54 -9.02 -0.66 5.70
C PRO A 54 -7.73 -1.05 6.41
N ILE A 55 -7.35 -0.35 7.47
CA ILE A 55 -6.14 -0.67 8.24
C ILE A 55 -6.22 -2.11 8.78
N GLU A 56 -7.42 -2.58 9.15
CA GLU A 56 -7.66 -3.97 9.57
C GLU A 56 -7.45 -5.00 8.44
N ALA A 57 -7.74 -4.61 7.19
CA ALA A 57 -7.48 -5.45 6.01
C ALA A 57 -6.02 -5.34 5.53
N MET A 58 -5.33 -4.28 5.96
CA MET A 58 -3.89 -4.09 5.86
C MET A 58 -3.17 -4.95 6.92
N SER A 59 -3.56 -6.21 7.03
CA SER A 59 -2.67 -7.24 7.57
C SER A 59 -1.59 -7.49 6.52
N ILE A 60 -0.77 -6.48 6.26
CA ILE A 60 0.55 -6.70 5.69
C ILE A 60 1.19 -7.62 6.72
N GLN A 61 1.40 -8.87 6.35
CA GLN A 61 2.50 -9.68 6.89
C GLN A 61 3.81 -8.95 6.52
N GLY A 62 3.99 -7.73 7.02
CA GLY A 62 5.31 -7.27 7.40
C GLY A 62 5.73 -8.24 8.49
N ASP A 63 6.97 -8.69 8.40
CA ASP A 63 7.59 -9.48 9.44
C ASP A 63 7.14 -8.91 10.79
N LYS A 64 6.57 -9.79 11.61
CA LYS A 64 6.01 -9.47 12.91
C LYS A 64 7.16 -8.89 13.75
N GLU A 65 7.41 -7.59 13.69
CA GLU A 65 8.15 -6.93 14.74
C GLU A 65 7.23 -6.92 15.95
N THR A 66 7.28 -8.04 16.67
CA THR A 66 6.82 -8.16 18.03
C THR A 66 7.67 -7.19 18.85
N THR A 67 7.27 -5.92 18.89
CA THR A 67 7.74 -5.00 19.91
C THR A 67 7.16 -5.48 21.24
N LYS A 68 7.85 -6.42 21.88
CA LYS A 68 7.74 -6.68 23.31
C LYS A 68 8.32 -5.46 24.00
N ILE A 69 7.46 -4.54 24.41
CA ILE A 69 7.81 -3.58 25.45
C ILE A 69 7.58 -4.34 26.76
N GLY A 70 8.68 -4.71 27.41
CA GLY A 70 8.70 -5.19 28.79
C GLY A 70 8.63 -4.03 29.77
#